data_AF-A0A0N5CVE0-F1
#
_entry.id   AF-A0A0N5CVE0-F1
#
_cell.length_a   1.000
_cell.length_b   1.000
_cell.length_c   1.000
_cell.angle_alpha   90.00
_cell.angle_beta   90.00
_cell.angle_gamma   90.00
#
_symmetry.space_group_name_H-M   'P 1'
#
loop_
_entity.id
_entity.type
_entity.pdbx_description
1 polymer ?
#
loop_
_entity_poly.entity_id
_entity_poly.type
_entity_poly.pdbx_seq_one_letter_code
_entity_poly.pdbx_strand_id
1 'polypeptide(L)'
;MCIHVTFVWAAFDQSVIKVLFCTPNCTYSLAVMTDARSPVDSPSRHITVVDVYDLAASIGKDFERIIDQYGDDCVRQIMPKVISALETLESFANHNEKENEEIVMLKKAVERLENEKHVKQQDRIKFELELEAVEENYRKEIDDLWSMVKNLQLENKHLSSVTGDAMPSPFCVSASREEDLKMLLELRDLSTKQKEQIKELQKDIDTYSCEVENLHNNVEKLIRQNEELLRKNASLQKQGRMLVEEKSEIIKRLQFTEEANIKLTKLFKDATRQCKDLQQSQMDESDSSPRFTLSELREVLQEKNLLKGKVLELEEELEQLRPSYRRESVASDFSREFESSTKSEECVVYGPINKEPEEKLYPWKYERKESGVRKLYALLYKKLQKE
;
A
#
# COMPACT_ATOMS: atom_id res chain seq x y z
N MET A 1 33.95 16.89 -53.85
CA MET A 1 32.73 16.07 -53.99
C MET A 1 32.22 15.74 -52.60
N CYS A 2 31.18 16.44 -52.17
CA CYS A 2 30.42 16.17 -50.94
C CYS A 2 29.00 15.79 -51.38
N ILE A 3 28.51 14.65 -50.90
CA ILE A 3 27.11 14.20 -50.92
C ILE A 3 26.92 13.59 -49.52
N HIS A 4 26.26 14.21 -48.52
CA HIS A 4 24.88 14.71 -48.40
C HIS A 4 23.81 13.61 -48.48
N VAL A 5 23.48 13.01 -47.32
CA VAL A 5 22.13 12.53 -46.94
C VAL A 5 22.06 12.60 -45.40
N THR A 6 21.70 13.73 -44.79
CA THR A 6 20.35 14.07 -44.27
C THR A 6 19.68 12.96 -43.44
N PHE A 7 19.66 13.12 -42.12
CA PHE A 7 18.42 12.92 -41.37
C PHE A 7 18.18 14.11 -40.44
N VAL A 8 17.00 14.67 -40.64
CA VAL A 8 16.41 15.85 -40.02
C VAL A 8 16.03 15.50 -38.58
N TRP A 9 16.43 16.33 -37.63
CA TRP A 9 15.54 16.92 -36.63
C TRP A 9 16.28 18.09 -35.96
N ALA A 10 16.15 19.25 -36.58
CA ALA A 10 16.44 20.53 -35.96
C ALA A 10 15.25 20.94 -35.08
N ALA A 11 15.58 21.66 -34.01
CA ALA A 11 14.69 22.39 -33.11
C ALA A 11 13.94 21.59 -32.04
N PHE A 12 14.62 21.30 -30.93
CA PHE A 12 13.99 21.35 -29.61
C PHE A 12 14.98 21.92 -28.57
N ASP A 13 14.72 23.17 -28.21
CA ASP A 13 15.09 23.96 -27.02
C ASP A 13 16.46 23.72 -26.32
N GLN A 14 17.33 24.72 -26.42
CA GLN A 14 18.70 24.75 -25.89
C GLN A 14 18.79 25.18 -24.41
N SER A 15 17.75 24.90 -23.62
CA SER A 15 17.61 25.40 -22.24
C SER A 15 17.78 24.33 -21.13
N VAL A 16 18.01 23.05 -21.46
CA VAL A 16 17.96 21.95 -20.46
C VAL A 16 19.34 21.38 -20.09
N ILE A 17 20.41 21.67 -20.84
CA ILE A 17 21.74 21.05 -20.61
C ILE A 17 22.74 22.09 -20.07
N LYS A 18 22.42 22.66 -18.90
CA LYS A 18 23.38 23.44 -18.08
C LYS A 18 23.32 23.15 -16.58
N VAL A 19 22.51 22.17 -16.15
CA VAL A 19 22.29 21.91 -14.70
C VAL A 19 23.08 20.71 -14.16
N LEU A 20 23.67 19.85 -14.98
CA LEU A 20 24.11 18.54 -14.48
C LEU A 20 25.61 18.34 -14.20
N PHE A 21 26.52 19.24 -14.55
CA PHE A 21 27.93 19.05 -14.23
C PHE A 21 28.68 20.37 -14.04
N CYS A 22 28.65 20.93 -12.82
CA CYS A 22 29.76 21.71 -12.26
C CYS A 22 29.44 22.16 -10.81
N THR A 23 29.95 21.44 -9.81
CA THR A 23 30.95 21.91 -8.84
C THR A 23 30.87 21.17 -7.48
N PRO A 24 32.03 20.92 -6.86
CA PRO A 24 32.20 20.25 -5.57
C PRO A 24 32.08 21.24 -4.40
N ASN A 25 32.05 20.70 -3.17
CA ASN A 25 31.94 21.37 -1.87
C ASN A 25 30.52 21.63 -1.37
N CYS A 26 29.96 20.60 -0.72
CA CYS A 26 28.96 20.77 0.33
C CYS A 26 29.45 20.05 1.59
N THR A 27 30.34 20.71 2.32
CA THR A 27 30.45 20.53 3.77
C THR A 27 29.17 21.10 4.40
N TYR A 28 28.07 20.36 4.33
CA TYR A 28 26.94 20.60 5.22
C TYR A 28 27.25 19.92 6.54
N SER A 29 27.82 20.75 7.41
CA SER A 29 27.67 20.77 8.87
C SER A 29 26.85 19.60 9.42
N LEU A 30 27.55 18.71 10.12
CA LEU A 30 27.01 17.79 11.11
C LEU A 30 26.51 18.60 12.32
N ALA A 31 25.54 19.48 12.09
CA ALA A 31 24.83 20.17 13.16
C ALA A 31 23.76 19.21 13.67
N VAL A 32 24.14 18.49 14.71
CA VAL A 32 23.24 17.86 15.66
C VAL A 32 22.24 18.91 16.14
N MET A 33 21.08 18.98 15.49
CA MET A 33 19.87 19.59 16.07
C MET A 33 19.14 18.51 16.86
N THR A 34 19.73 18.15 18.00
CA THR A 34 19.02 17.61 19.15
C THR A 34 18.24 18.75 19.80
N ASP A 35 17.09 19.13 19.23
CA ASP A 35 15.93 19.58 20.02
C ASP A 35 14.73 19.80 19.10
N ALA A 36 14.08 18.71 18.73
CA ALA A 36 12.67 18.75 18.39
C ALA A 36 12.10 17.50 19.03
N ARG A 37 11.42 17.67 20.18
CA ARG A 37 10.54 16.61 20.71
C ARG A 37 9.68 16.15 19.54
N SER A 38 9.96 14.93 19.10
CA SER A 38 9.30 14.33 17.97
C SER A 38 7.80 14.19 18.30
N PRO A 39 6.88 14.35 17.35
CA PRO A 39 5.44 14.13 17.60
C PRO A 39 5.10 12.64 17.84
N VAL A 40 6.13 11.81 18.01
CA VAL A 40 6.10 10.34 18.03
C VAL A 40 5.80 9.82 19.44
N ASP A 41 5.86 10.67 20.47
CA ASP A 41 5.66 10.28 21.86
C ASP A 41 4.40 10.90 22.48
N SER A 42 3.29 10.83 21.73
CA SER A 42 1.98 11.09 22.34
C SER A 42 1.66 9.94 23.29
N PRO A 43 1.41 10.18 24.60
CA PRO A 43 1.13 9.12 25.58
C PRO A 43 -0.05 8.23 25.17
N SER A 44 -0.94 8.74 24.33
CA SER A 44 -2.09 8.02 23.75
C SER A 44 -1.72 6.89 22.79
N ARG A 45 -0.53 6.90 22.18
CA ARG A 45 -0.06 5.82 21.28
C ARG A 45 0.35 4.55 22.02
N HIS A 46 0.61 4.65 23.32
CA HIS A 46 1.07 3.53 24.15
C HIS A 46 -0.05 2.83 24.91
N ILE A 47 -1.28 3.35 24.84
CA ILE A 47 -2.45 2.72 25.48
C ILE A 47 -2.77 1.42 24.74
N THR A 48 -2.66 0.31 25.45
CA THR A 48 -2.97 -1.02 24.93
C THR A 48 -4.42 -1.41 25.21
N VAL A 49 -4.90 -2.43 24.52
CA VAL A 49 -6.24 -2.98 24.74
C VAL A 49 -6.41 -3.47 26.19
N VAL A 50 -5.32 -3.96 26.81
CA VAL A 50 -5.31 -4.40 28.22
C VAL A 50 -5.59 -3.23 29.16
N ASP A 51 -4.94 -2.09 28.94
CA ASP A 51 -5.14 -0.88 29.76
C ASP A 51 -6.60 -0.39 29.70
N VAL A 52 -7.25 -0.53 28.53
CA VAL A 52 -8.66 -0.18 28.36
C VAL A 52 -9.57 -1.14 29.15
N TYR A 53 -9.26 -2.43 29.20
CA TYR A 53 -10.02 -3.40 30.01
C TYR A 53 -9.82 -3.18 31.51
N ASP A 54 -8.62 -2.83 31.96
CA ASP A 54 -8.36 -2.53 33.37
C ASP A 54 -9.10 -1.25 33.80
N LEU A 55 -9.08 -0.21 32.95
CA LEU A 55 -9.86 1.00 33.17
C LEU A 55 -11.36 0.70 33.20
N ALA A 56 -11.85 -0.10 32.24
CA ALA A 56 -13.24 -0.54 32.20
C ALA A 56 -13.63 -1.30 33.47
N ALA A 57 -12.79 -2.18 34.00
CA ALA A 57 -13.06 -2.91 35.23
C ALA A 57 -13.08 -1.98 36.47
N SER A 58 -12.18 -1.00 36.54
CA SER A 58 -12.16 -0.01 37.62
C SER A 58 -13.44 0.85 37.61
N ILE A 59 -13.82 1.36 36.44
CA ILE A 59 -15.05 2.16 36.28
C ILE A 59 -16.29 1.32 36.63
N GLY A 60 -16.30 0.03 36.30
CA GLY A 60 -17.40 -0.88 36.62
C GLY A 60 -17.60 -1.05 38.12
N LYS A 61 -16.52 -1.19 38.89
CA LYS A 61 -16.56 -1.23 40.35
C LYS A 61 -17.06 0.08 40.96
N ASP A 62 -16.73 1.22 40.34
CA ASP A 62 -17.23 2.52 40.78
C ASP A 62 -18.74 2.65 40.55
N PHE A 63 -19.22 2.18 39.40
CA PHE A 63 -20.66 2.11 39.13
C PHE A 63 -21.39 1.17 40.07
N GLU A 64 -20.83 -0.01 40.41
CA GLU A 64 -21.39 -0.89 41.44
C GLU A 64 -21.55 -0.17 42.78
N ARG A 65 -20.49 0.53 43.25
CA ARG A 65 -20.56 1.30 44.50
C ARG A 65 -21.62 2.41 44.48
N ILE A 66 -21.80 3.07 43.34
CA ILE A 66 -22.83 4.11 43.19
C ILE A 66 -24.23 3.49 43.21
N ILE A 67 -24.44 2.38 42.50
CA ILE A 67 -25.72 1.66 42.47
C ILE A 67 -26.09 1.19 43.89
N ASP A 68 -25.13 0.62 44.63
CA ASP A 68 -25.35 0.13 45.98
C ASP A 68 -25.75 1.23 46.99
N GLN A 69 -25.27 2.47 46.79
CA GLN A 69 -25.51 3.59 47.71
C GLN A 69 -26.69 4.49 47.31
N TYR A 70 -26.92 4.68 46.01
CA TYR A 70 -27.85 5.70 45.48
C TYR A 70 -28.92 5.13 44.55
N GLY A 71 -28.94 3.81 44.33
CA GLY A 71 -29.87 3.15 43.41
C GLY A 71 -29.40 3.18 41.95
N ASP A 72 -30.07 2.38 41.11
CA ASP A 72 -29.68 2.12 39.73
C ASP A 72 -29.92 3.31 38.77
N ASP A 73 -30.95 4.11 39.06
CA ASP A 73 -31.40 5.24 38.24
C ASP A 73 -30.29 6.27 37.95
N CYS A 74 -29.37 6.47 38.90
CA CYS A 74 -28.26 7.41 38.77
C CYS A 74 -27.23 6.99 37.69
N VAL A 75 -27.10 5.68 37.44
CA VAL A 75 -26.10 5.11 36.54
C VAL A 75 -26.70 4.70 35.19
N ARG A 76 -28.01 4.40 35.16
CA ARG A 76 -28.74 3.85 34.01
C ARG A 76 -28.55 4.62 32.70
N GLN A 77 -28.49 5.97 32.77
CA GLN A 77 -28.34 6.80 31.57
C GLN A 77 -26.88 7.08 31.17
N ILE A 78 -25.94 7.06 32.11
CA ILE A 78 -24.52 7.36 31.86
C ILE A 78 -23.73 6.12 31.45
N MET A 79 -24.09 4.95 31.97
CA MET A 79 -23.47 3.66 31.67
C MET A 79 -23.32 3.39 30.15
N PRO A 80 -24.37 3.47 29.31
CA PRO A 80 -24.21 3.26 27.87
C PRO A 80 -23.29 4.27 27.17
N LYS A 81 -23.22 5.52 27.67
CA LYS A 81 -22.30 6.54 27.13
C LYS A 81 -20.86 6.21 27.46
N VAL A 82 -20.60 5.76 28.68
CA VAL A 82 -19.27 5.33 29.13
C VAL A 82 -18.82 4.07 28.39
N ILE A 83 -19.71 3.09 28.21
CA ILE A 83 -19.44 1.91 27.37
C ILE A 83 -19.08 2.35 25.95
N SER A 84 -19.86 3.24 25.33
CA SER A 84 -19.57 3.73 23.98
C SER A 84 -18.23 4.46 23.87
N ALA A 85 -17.82 5.20 24.92
CA ALA A 85 -16.52 5.87 24.96
C ALA A 85 -15.38 4.86 25.11
N LEU A 86 -15.53 3.87 25.99
CA LEU A 86 -14.56 2.78 26.18
C LEU A 86 -14.43 1.89 24.95
N GLU A 87 -15.52 1.62 24.22
CA GLU A 87 -15.50 0.92 22.93
C GLU A 87 -14.71 1.69 21.87
N THR A 88 -14.89 3.01 21.85
CA THR A 88 -14.13 3.87 20.93
C THR A 88 -12.64 3.86 21.29
N LEU A 89 -12.32 3.88 22.59
CA LEU A 89 -10.94 3.76 23.08
C LEU A 89 -10.33 2.39 22.79
N GLU A 90 -11.09 1.30 22.94
CA GLU A 90 -10.68 -0.07 22.56
C GLU A 90 -10.37 -0.15 21.06
N SER A 91 -11.17 0.51 20.20
CA SER A 91 -10.89 0.60 18.77
C SER A 91 -9.63 1.39 18.47
N PHE A 92 -9.38 2.51 19.17
CA PHE A 92 -8.15 3.29 19.02
C PHE A 92 -6.91 2.51 19.50
N ALA A 93 -6.99 1.81 20.62
CA ALA A 93 -5.91 0.98 21.14
C ALA A 93 -5.55 -0.16 20.18
N ASN A 94 -6.56 -0.86 19.64
CA ASN A 94 -6.35 -1.89 18.60
C ASN A 94 -5.73 -1.32 17.32
N HIS A 95 -6.10 -0.10 16.93
CA HIS A 95 -5.53 0.55 15.76
C HIS A 95 -4.07 0.94 16.00
N ASN A 96 -3.75 1.51 17.17
CA ASN A 96 -2.39 1.86 17.56
C ASN A 96 -1.48 0.62 17.62
N GLU A 97 -1.96 -0.51 18.14
CA GLU A 97 -1.18 -1.74 18.19
C GLU A 97 -0.80 -2.23 16.78
N LYS A 98 -1.76 -2.22 15.84
CA LYS A 98 -1.51 -2.55 14.42
C LYS A 98 -0.55 -1.58 13.74
N GLU A 99 -0.73 -0.27 13.94
CA GLU A 99 0.22 0.73 13.41
C GLU A 99 1.61 0.50 13.98
N ASN A 100 1.72 0.19 15.28
CA ASN A 100 3.01 -0.05 15.92
C ASN A 100 3.69 -1.32 15.41
N GLU A 101 2.93 -2.40 15.17
CA GLU A 101 3.42 -3.60 14.49
C GLU A 101 3.95 -3.28 13.08
N GLU A 102 3.22 -2.48 12.30
CA GLU A 102 3.65 -2.04 10.97
C GLU A 102 4.93 -1.21 11.03
N ILE A 103 5.02 -0.26 11.97
CA ILE A 103 6.22 0.54 12.20
C ILE A 103 7.41 -0.36 12.54
N VAL A 104 7.23 -1.37 13.40
CA VAL A 104 8.29 -2.32 13.74
C VAL A 104 8.73 -3.14 12.52
N MET A 105 7.78 -3.60 11.70
CA MET A 105 8.09 -4.31 10.46
C MET A 105 8.86 -3.43 9.46
N LEU A 106 8.43 -2.18 9.27
CA LEU A 106 9.10 -1.22 8.39
C LEU A 106 10.51 -0.89 8.88
N LYS A 107 10.69 -0.66 10.19
CA LYS A 107 12.03 -0.45 10.79
C LYS A 107 12.96 -1.63 10.51
N LYS A 108 12.51 -2.87 10.70
CA LYS A 108 13.29 -4.07 10.36
C LYS A 108 13.59 -4.19 8.86
N ALA A 109 12.68 -3.72 8.00
CA ALA A 109 12.91 -3.71 6.56
C ALA A 109 13.96 -2.67 6.16
N VAL A 110 13.91 -1.47 6.75
CA VAL A 110 14.91 -0.41 6.56
C VAL A 110 16.28 -0.90 7.00
N GLU A 111 16.40 -1.47 8.20
CA GLU A 111 17.67 -2.00 8.71
C GLU A 111 18.27 -3.06 7.77
N ARG A 112 17.45 -3.98 7.24
CA ARG A 112 17.91 -4.96 6.24
C ARG A 112 18.41 -4.30 4.96
N LEU A 113 17.67 -3.32 4.43
CA LEU A 113 18.03 -2.62 3.19
C LEU A 113 19.30 -1.78 3.37
N GLU A 114 19.49 -1.15 4.53
CA GLU A 114 20.70 -0.42 4.87
C GLU A 114 21.91 -1.35 4.95
N ASN A 115 21.75 -2.51 5.59
CA ASN A 115 22.80 -3.54 5.62
C ASN A 115 23.13 -4.09 4.22
N GLU A 116 22.12 -4.38 3.40
CA GLU A 116 22.33 -4.83 2.01
C GLU A 116 23.06 -3.77 1.18
N LYS A 117 22.68 -2.49 1.32
CA LYS A 117 23.35 -1.36 0.67
C LYS A 117 24.80 -1.25 1.11
N HIS A 118 25.07 -1.39 2.41
CA HIS A 118 26.43 -1.33 2.96
C HIS A 118 27.30 -2.47 2.42
N VAL A 119 26.79 -3.71 2.40
CA VAL A 119 27.50 -4.87 1.84
C VAL A 119 27.80 -4.67 0.35
N LYS A 120 26.81 -4.26 -0.45
CA LYS A 120 27.01 -3.97 -1.88
C LYS A 120 28.05 -2.89 -2.13
N GLN A 121 28.07 -1.85 -1.28
CA GLN A 121 29.08 -0.79 -1.37
C GLN A 121 30.47 -1.31 -1.00
N GLN A 122 30.57 -2.15 0.03
CA GLN A 122 31.83 -2.77 0.42
C GLN A 122 32.38 -3.68 -0.68
N ASP A 123 31.53 -4.49 -1.31
CA ASP A 123 31.93 -5.36 -2.41
C ASP A 123 32.37 -4.54 -3.63
N ARG A 124 31.69 -3.43 -3.94
CA ARG A 124 32.14 -2.49 -5.00
C ARG A 124 33.55 -1.97 -4.74
N ILE A 125 33.85 -1.58 -3.50
CA ILE A 125 35.19 -1.09 -3.11
C ILE A 125 36.22 -2.22 -3.23
N LYS A 126 35.87 -3.45 -2.82
CA LYS A 126 36.76 -4.61 -2.98
C LYS A 126 37.08 -4.89 -4.45
N PHE A 127 36.06 -4.90 -5.31
CA PHE A 127 36.26 -5.09 -6.75
C PHE A 127 37.13 -3.99 -7.37
N GLU A 128 36.97 -2.75 -6.93
CA GLU A 128 37.80 -1.62 -7.37
C GLU A 128 39.27 -1.82 -6.97
N LEU A 129 39.53 -2.25 -5.72
CA LEU A 129 40.88 -2.57 -5.24
C LEU A 129 41.50 -3.77 -5.96
N GLU A 130 40.72 -4.83 -6.21
CA GLU A 130 41.18 -6.00 -6.97
C GLU A 130 41.53 -5.61 -8.42
N LEU A 131 40.71 -4.75 -9.04
CA LEU A 131 40.97 -4.23 -10.38
C LEU A 131 42.27 -3.41 -10.42
N GLU A 132 42.46 -2.48 -9.48
CA GLU A 132 43.68 -1.68 -9.38
C GLU A 132 44.92 -2.57 -9.16
N ALA A 133 44.80 -3.62 -8.33
CA ALA A 133 45.88 -4.58 -8.10
C ALA A 133 46.25 -5.36 -9.37
N VAL A 134 45.26 -5.75 -10.18
CA VAL A 134 45.48 -6.40 -11.48
C VAL A 134 46.15 -5.44 -12.47
N GLU A 135 45.70 -4.17 -12.54
CA GLU A 135 46.32 -3.14 -13.38
C GLU A 135 47.79 -2.88 -13.00
N GLU A 136 48.09 -2.80 -11.71
CA GLU A 136 49.45 -2.64 -11.20
C GLU A 136 50.32 -3.86 -11.51
N ASN A 137 49.76 -5.07 -11.47
CA ASN A 137 50.47 -6.27 -11.87
C ASN A 137 50.82 -6.25 -13.37
N TYR A 138 49.88 -5.85 -14.24
CA TYR A 138 50.17 -5.69 -15.68
C TYR A 138 51.22 -4.62 -15.96
N ARG A 139 51.23 -3.51 -15.20
CA ARG A 139 52.31 -2.50 -15.32
C ARG A 139 53.68 -3.09 -15.02
N LYS A 140 53.79 -3.85 -13.92
CA LYS A 140 55.05 -4.51 -13.54
C LYS A 140 55.51 -5.51 -14.60
N GLU A 141 54.61 -6.33 -15.13
CA GLU A 141 54.94 -7.28 -16.21
C GLU A 141 55.43 -6.55 -17.47
N ILE A 142 54.81 -5.42 -17.84
CA ILE A 142 55.27 -4.60 -18.96
C ILE A 142 56.68 -4.06 -18.71
N ASP A 143 56.95 -3.54 -17.50
CA ASP A 143 58.27 -3.00 -17.13
C ASP A 143 59.37 -4.08 -17.10
N ASP A 144 59.03 -5.27 -16.61
CA ASP A 144 59.92 -6.44 -16.57
C ASP A 144 60.25 -6.94 -17.99
N LEU A 145 59.22 -7.09 -18.84
CA LEU A 145 59.40 -7.45 -20.26
C LEU A 145 60.23 -6.40 -20.99
N TRP A 146 59.99 -5.11 -20.73
CA TRP A 146 60.75 -4.02 -21.33
C TRP A 146 62.22 -4.07 -20.90
N SER A 147 62.48 -4.32 -19.61
CA SER A 147 63.82 -4.52 -19.07
C SER A 147 64.52 -5.73 -19.69
N MET A 148 63.80 -6.84 -19.88
CA MET A 148 64.31 -8.05 -20.54
C MET A 148 64.67 -7.78 -22.01
N VAL A 149 63.81 -7.10 -22.77
CA VAL A 149 64.10 -6.71 -24.16
C VAL A 149 65.35 -5.84 -24.24
N LYS A 150 65.50 -4.87 -23.34
CA LYS A 150 66.68 -4.02 -23.27
C LYS A 150 67.96 -4.82 -23.00
N ASN A 151 67.92 -5.78 -22.08
CA ASN A 151 69.06 -6.66 -21.79
C ASN A 151 69.43 -7.54 -22.98
N LEU A 152 68.45 -8.19 -23.62
CA LEU A 152 68.67 -9.01 -24.82
C LEU A 152 69.21 -8.19 -26.00
N GLN A 153 68.78 -6.93 -26.17
CA GLN A 153 69.33 -6.03 -27.18
C GLN A 153 70.80 -5.69 -26.91
N LEU A 154 71.17 -5.46 -25.64
CA LEU A 154 72.56 -5.21 -25.25
C LEU A 154 73.43 -6.45 -25.49
N GLU A 155 72.93 -7.64 -25.13
CA GLU A 155 73.64 -8.91 -25.33
C GLU A 155 73.80 -9.25 -26.82
N ASN A 156 72.76 -9.09 -27.64
CA ASN A 156 72.86 -9.26 -29.10
C ASN A 156 73.88 -8.29 -29.70
N LYS A 157 73.90 -7.03 -29.26
CA LYS A 157 74.91 -6.07 -29.70
C LYS A 157 76.33 -6.51 -29.32
N HIS A 158 76.49 -7.07 -28.14
CA HIS A 158 77.76 -7.65 -27.68
C HIS A 158 78.16 -8.88 -28.51
N LEU A 159 77.26 -9.84 -28.72
CA LEU A 159 77.52 -11.05 -29.51
C LEU A 159 77.78 -10.73 -31.00
N SER A 160 77.05 -9.78 -31.59
CA SER A 160 77.34 -9.27 -32.94
C SER A 160 78.74 -8.68 -33.06
N SER A 161 79.29 -8.08 -32.00
CA SER A 161 80.67 -7.58 -32.00
C SER A 161 81.72 -8.69 -31.90
N VAL A 162 81.40 -9.80 -31.22
CA VAL A 162 82.29 -10.96 -31.02
C VAL A 162 82.29 -11.90 -32.23
N THR A 163 81.17 -12.02 -32.94
CA THR A 163 81.00 -12.97 -34.06
C THR A 163 81.48 -12.41 -35.41
N GLY A 164 81.98 -11.16 -35.45
CA GLY A 164 82.49 -10.51 -36.65
C GLY A 164 83.89 -10.98 -37.12
N ASP A 165 84.63 -11.73 -36.29
CA ASP A 165 85.99 -12.19 -36.57
C ASP A 165 86.12 -13.70 -36.34
N ALA A 166 85.66 -14.52 -37.29
CA ALA A 166 86.04 -15.93 -37.37
C ALA A 166 85.83 -16.50 -38.79
N MET A 167 86.92 -16.59 -39.56
CA MET A 167 86.99 -17.41 -40.78
C MET A 167 87.64 -18.76 -40.46
N PRO A 168 87.08 -19.92 -40.87
CA PRO A 168 87.78 -21.19 -40.80
C PRO A 168 88.35 -21.61 -42.16
N SER A 169 89.58 -22.13 -42.14
CA SER A 169 90.31 -22.71 -43.27
C SER A 169 90.46 -24.23 -43.08
N PRO A 170 90.60 -25.04 -44.15
CA PRO A 170 90.25 -26.45 -44.15
C PRO A 170 91.44 -27.43 -44.07
N PHE A 171 91.10 -28.65 -43.65
CA PHE A 171 91.69 -29.96 -44.01
C PHE A 171 92.79 -30.57 -43.12
N CYS A 172 92.52 -31.76 -42.54
CA CYS A 172 93.52 -32.82 -42.35
C CYS A 172 92.89 -34.23 -42.18
N VAL A 173 93.13 -35.13 -43.13
CA VAL A 173 92.53 -36.50 -43.22
C VAL A 173 93.26 -37.54 -42.35
N SER A 174 93.70 -37.14 -41.16
CA SER A 174 94.15 -38.06 -40.09
C SER A 174 93.39 -37.85 -38.78
N ALA A 175 92.49 -36.86 -38.77
CA ALA A 175 91.62 -36.47 -37.68
C ALA A 175 90.27 -37.22 -37.67
N SER A 176 89.94 -38.00 -38.70
CA SER A 176 88.63 -38.67 -38.86
C SER A 176 88.18 -39.47 -37.63
N ARG A 177 89.07 -40.15 -36.91
CA ARG A 177 88.68 -40.96 -35.74
C ARG A 177 88.44 -40.14 -34.47
N GLU A 178 89.10 -39.00 -34.35
CA GLU A 178 88.92 -38.03 -33.25
C GLU A 178 87.74 -37.09 -33.54
N GLU A 179 87.54 -36.74 -34.82
CA GLU A 179 86.37 -36.05 -35.36
C GLU A 179 85.10 -36.90 -35.25
N ASP A 180 85.17 -38.21 -35.53
CA ASP A 180 84.06 -39.15 -35.31
C ASP A 180 83.73 -39.29 -33.83
N LEU A 181 84.74 -39.36 -32.94
CA LEU A 181 84.54 -39.38 -31.49
C LEU A 181 83.90 -38.07 -31.00
N LYS A 182 84.36 -36.93 -31.53
CA LYS A 182 83.80 -35.60 -31.24
C LYS A 182 82.36 -35.49 -31.73
N MET A 183 82.06 -35.96 -32.94
CA MET A 183 80.71 -36.01 -33.49
C MET A 183 79.78 -36.90 -32.65
N LEU A 184 80.27 -38.04 -32.16
CA LEU A 184 79.52 -38.90 -31.25
C LEU A 184 79.23 -38.23 -29.90
N LEU A 185 80.17 -37.46 -29.37
CA LEU A 185 79.96 -36.68 -28.15
C LEU A 185 78.94 -35.55 -28.39
N GLU A 186 79.03 -34.83 -29.51
CA GLU A 186 78.06 -33.79 -29.88
C GLU A 186 76.64 -34.38 -30.10
N LEU A 187 76.53 -35.54 -30.76
CA LEU A 187 75.25 -36.24 -30.91
C LEU A 187 74.71 -36.74 -29.57
N ARG A 188 75.58 -37.19 -28.65
CA ARG A 188 75.19 -37.55 -27.28
C ARG A 188 74.65 -36.33 -26.54
N ASP A 189 75.33 -35.20 -26.63
CA ASP A 189 74.93 -33.95 -25.97
C ASP A 189 73.62 -33.40 -26.54
N LEU A 190 73.43 -33.47 -27.86
CA LEU A 190 72.15 -33.15 -28.51
C LEU A 190 71.05 -34.12 -28.09
N SER A 191 71.34 -35.42 -27.98
CA SER A 191 70.39 -36.42 -27.50
C SER A 191 69.99 -36.18 -26.04
N THR A 192 70.93 -35.80 -25.17
CA THR A 192 70.61 -35.43 -23.77
C THR A 192 69.78 -34.16 -23.71
N LYS A 193 70.10 -33.13 -24.49
CA LYS A 193 69.30 -31.90 -24.59
C LYS A 193 67.89 -32.16 -25.09
N GLN A 194 67.72 -32.99 -26.13
CA GLN A 194 66.41 -33.39 -26.62
C GLN A 194 65.61 -34.17 -25.57
N LYS A 195 66.25 -35.05 -24.80
CA LYS A 195 65.59 -35.76 -23.68
C LYS A 195 65.16 -34.80 -22.56
N GLU A 196 65.97 -33.80 -22.25
CA GLU A 196 65.62 -32.76 -21.27
C GLU A 196 64.44 -31.90 -21.77
N GLN A 197 64.47 -31.49 -23.03
CA GLN A 197 63.37 -30.74 -23.66
C GLN A 197 62.06 -31.54 -23.68
N ILE A 198 62.11 -32.84 -23.97
CA ILE A 198 60.93 -33.72 -23.90
C ILE A 198 60.38 -33.77 -22.46
N LYS A 199 61.25 -33.84 -21.44
CA LYS A 199 60.80 -33.84 -20.03
C LYS A 199 60.17 -32.52 -19.63
N GLU A 200 60.71 -31.40 -20.10
CA GLU A 200 60.15 -30.07 -19.85
C GLU A 200 58.78 -29.93 -20.50
N LEU A 201 58.66 -30.26 -21.79
CA LEU A 201 57.37 -30.25 -22.49
C LEU A 201 56.35 -31.21 -21.85
N GLN A 202 56.79 -32.37 -21.35
CA GLN A 202 55.89 -33.29 -20.63
C GLN A 202 55.38 -32.67 -19.33
N LYS A 203 56.25 -31.99 -18.59
CA LYS A 203 55.85 -31.27 -17.36
C LYS A 203 54.85 -30.16 -17.68
N ASP A 204 55.07 -29.41 -18.76
CA ASP A 204 54.15 -28.37 -19.19
C ASP A 204 52.78 -28.95 -19.55
N ILE A 205 52.74 -30.06 -20.29
CA ILE A 205 51.49 -30.79 -20.60
C ILE A 205 50.77 -31.21 -19.32
N ASP A 206 51.48 -31.76 -18.33
CA ASP A 206 50.88 -32.18 -17.07
C ASP A 206 50.29 -30.97 -16.31
N THR A 207 50.99 -29.82 -16.31
CA THR A 207 50.48 -28.59 -15.70
C THR A 207 49.25 -28.05 -16.40
N TYR A 208 49.24 -27.99 -17.74
CA TYR A 208 48.08 -27.56 -18.51
C TYR A 208 46.89 -28.53 -18.34
N SER A 209 47.15 -29.83 -18.21
CA SER A 209 46.10 -30.82 -17.92
C SER A 209 45.42 -30.53 -16.57
N CYS A 210 46.19 -30.27 -15.52
CA CYS A 210 45.62 -29.88 -14.22
C CYS A 210 44.86 -28.55 -14.29
N GLU A 211 45.35 -27.56 -15.04
CA GLU A 211 44.65 -26.29 -15.22
C GLU A 211 43.30 -26.48 -15.94
N VAL A 212 43.27 -27.28 -17.00
CA VAL A 212 42.04 -27.61 -17.73
C VAL A 212 41.03 -28.31 -16.82
N GLU A 213 41.47 -29.26 -15.98
CA GLU A 213 40.59 -29.93 -15.01
C GLU A 213 40.03 -28.95 -13.97
N ASN A 214 40.85 -28.02 -13.47
CA ASN A 214 40.41 -26.99 -12.53
C ASN A 214 39.39 -26.04 -13.16
N LEU A 215 39.65 -25.59 -14.38
CA LEU A 215 38.72 -24.74 -15.15
C LEU A 215 37.41 -25.50 -15.42
N HIS A 216 37.48 -26.78 -15.78
CA HIS A 216 36.31 -27.62 -15.97
C HIS A 216 35.45 -27.70 -14.70
N ASN A 217 36.07 -27.96 -13.55
CA ASN A 217 35.39 -27.98 -12.25
C ASN A 217 34.73 -26.63 -11.90
N ASN A 218 35.39 -25.51 -12.25
CA ASN A 218 34.82 -24.17 -12.03
C ASN A 218 33.62 -23.91 -12.95
N VAL A 219 33.69 -24.33 -14.22
CA VAL A 219 32.58 -24.25 -15.16
C VAL A 219 31.38 -25.06 -14.66
N GLU A 220 31.59 -26.29 -14.18
CA GLU A 220 30.51 -27.10 -13.60
C GLU A 220 29.85 -26.44 -12.40
N LYS A 221 30.63 -25.83 -11.49
CA LYS A 221 30.09 -25.08 -10.35
C LYS A 221 29.22 -23.91 -10.81
N LEU A 222 29.69 -23.14 -11.81
CA LEU A 222 28.94 -22.04 -12.39
C LEU A 222 27.64 -22.49 -13.06
N ILE A 223 27.66 -23.64 -13.76
CA ILE A 223 26.44 -24.24 -14.34
C ILE A 223 25.42 -24.54 -13.24
N ARG A 224 25.83 -25.22 -12.16
CA ARG A 224 24.93 -25.55 -11.03
C ARG A 224 24.35 -24.30 -10.36
N GLN A 225 25.18 -23.27 -10.17
CA GLN A 225 24.72 -21.99 -9.62
C GLN A 225 23.72 -21.29 -10.55
N ASN A 226 23.97 -21.30 -11.87
CA ASN A 226 23.07 -20.72 -12.85
C ASN A 226 21.71 -21.44 -12.86
N GLU A 227 21.69 -22.77 -12.84
CA GLU A 227 20.46 -23.55 -12.72
C GLU A 227 19.66 -23.23 -11.45
N GLU A 228 20.34 -23.04 -10.32
CA GLU A 228 19.70 -22.64 -9.06
C GLU A 228 19.11 -21.23 -9.16
N LEU A 229 19.84 -20.28 -9.77
CA LEU A 229 19.35 -18.93 -10.02
C LEU A 229 18.15 -18.92 -10.96
N LEU A 230 18.15 -19.72 -12.03
CA LEU A 230 17.00 -19.88 -12.92
C LEU A 230 15.78 -20.43 -12.18
N ARG A 231 15.97 -21.44 -11.31
CA ARG A 231 14.90 -21.97 -10.44
C ARG A 231 14.35 -20.92 -9.48
N LYS A 232 15.23 -20.16 -8.82
CA LYS A 232 14.84 -19.05 -7.92
C LYS A 232 14.08 -17.96 -8.66
N ASN A 233 14.55 -17.57 -9.84
CA ASN A 233 13.90 -16.57 -10.69
C ASN A 233 12.50 -17.02 -11.11
N ALA A 234 12.34 -18.28 -11.56
CA ALA A 234 11.04 -18.84 -11.90
C ALA A 234 10.06 -18.84 -10.70
N SER A 235 10.54 -19.17 -9.51
CA SER A 235 9.75 -19.12 -8.27
C SER A 235 9.32 -17.70 -7.92
N LEU A 236 10.24 -16.74 -7.96
CA LEU A 236 9.95 -15.32 -7.71
C LEU A 236 8.98 -14.76 -8.74
N GLN A 237 9.12 -15.13 -10.02
CA GLN A 237 8.20 -14.71 -11.07
C GLN A 237 6.79 -15.27 -10.85
N LYS A 238 6.67 -16.51 -10.37
CA LYS A 238 5.38 -17.10 -9.98
C LYS A 238 4.75 -16.35 -8.81
N GLN A 239 5.52 -16.04 -7.78
CA GLN A 239 5.06 -15.24 -6.64
C GLN A 239 4.62 -13.84 -7.07
N GLY A 240 5.39 -13.19 -7.95
CA GLY A 240 5.03 -11.90 -8.53
C GLY A 240 3.69 -11.92 -9.28
N ARG A 241 3.42 -12.99 -10.06
CA ARG A 241 2.12 -13.16 -10.74
C ARG A 241 0.97 -13.31 -9.74
N MET A 242 1.12 -14.13 -8.70
CA MET A 242 0.11 -14.30 -7.65
C MET A 242 -0.21 -12.97 -6.95
N LEU A 243 0.81 -12.19 -6.57
CA LEU A 243 0.62 -10.89 -5.92
C LEU A 243 -0.09 -9.88 -6.83
N VAL A 244 0.19 -9.90 -8.14
CA VAL A 244 -0.51 -9.05 -9.12
C VAL A 244 -1.98 -9.46 -9.24
N GLU A 245 -2.29 -10.76 -9.25
CA GLU A 245 -3.66 -11.28 -9.26
C GLU A 245 -4.41 -10.87 -8.00
N GLU A 246 -3.84 -11.09 -6.81
CA GLU A 246 -4.41 -10.68 -5.52
C GLU A 246 -4.65 -9.17 -5.46
N LYS A 247 -3.67 -8.36 -5.89
CA LYS A 247 -3.82 -6.90 -6.00
C LYS A 247 -4.99 -6.53 -6.91
N SER A 248 -5.13 -7.21 -8.05
CA SER A 248 -6.22 -6.95 -9.00
C SER A 248 -7.59 -7.26 -8.41
N GLU A 249 -7.71 -8.32 -7.59
CA GLU A 249 -8.95 -8.67 -6.90
C GLU A 249 -9.31 -7.66 -5.83
N ILE A 250 -8.33 -7.22 -5.04
CA ILE A 250 -8.54 -6.19 -4.01
C ILE A 250 -9.00 -4.89 -4.65
N ILE A 251 -8.39 -4.45 -5.75
CA ILE A 251 -8.80 -3.25 -6.49
C ILE A 251 -10.25 -3.38 -6.97
N LYS A 252 -10.65 -4.52 -7.55
CA LYS A 252 -12.03 -4.75 -7.98
C LYS A 252 -13.03 -4.66 -6.82
N ARG A 253 -12.69 -5.27 -5.67
CA ARG A 253 -13.52 -5.19 -4.46
C ARG A 253 -13.64 -3.76 -3.96
N LEU A 254 -12.52 -3.02 -3.92
CA LEU A 254 -12.50 -1.62 -3.51
C LEU A 254 -13.40 -0.77 -4.42
N GLN A 255 -13.26 -0.89 -5.74
CA GLN A 255 -14.09 -0.18 -6.72
C GLN A 255 -15.59 -0.46 -6.53
N PHE A 256 -15.97 -1.74 -6.31
CA PHE A 256 -17.36 -2.08 -6.04
C PHE A 256 -17.89 -1.40 -4.76
N THR A 257 -17.05 -1.33 -3.73
CA THR A 257 -17.40 -0.69 -2.46
C THR A 257 -17.50 0.84 -2.60
N GLU A 258 -16.60 1.45 -3.37
CA GLU A 258 -16.63 2.89 -3.70
C GLU A 258 -17.88 3.27 -4.47
N GLU A 259 -18.26 2.48 -5.49
CA GLU A 259 -19.51 2.69 -6.23
C GLU A 259 -20.75 2.59 -5.32
N ALA A 260 -20.76 1.63 -4.39
CA ALA A 260 -21.83 1.50 -3.41
C ALA A 260 -21.89 2.71 -2.49
N ASN A 261 -20.75 3.21 -2.00
CA ASN A 261 -20.68 4.42 -1.18
C ASN A 261 -21.14 5.68 -1.93
N ILE A 262 -20.81 5.81 -3.22
CA ILE A 262 -21.29 6.91 -4.06
C ILE A 262 -22.82 6.85 -4.18
N LYS A 263 -23.39 5.67 -4.41
CA LYS A 263 -24.85 5.48 -4.47
C LYS A 263 -25.51 5.85 -3.15
N LEU A 264 -24.96 5.38 -2.02
CA LEU A 264 -25.49 5.67 -0.69
C LEU A 264 -25.41 7.15 -0.35
N THR A 265 -24.33 7.83 -0.74
CA THR A 265 -24.17 9.28 -0.58
C THR A 265 -25.23 10.06 -1.38
N LYS A 266 -25.56 9.62 -2.61
CA LYS A 266 -26.65 10.24 -3.39
C LYS A 266 -28.00 10.07 -2.70
N LEU A 267 -28.31 8.85 -2.28
CA LEU A 267 -29.56 8.56 -1.55
C LEU A 267 -29.66 9.38 -0.25
N PHE A 268 -28.57 9.52 0.49
CA PHE A 268 -28.53 10.33 1.70
C PHE A 268 -28.79 11.82 1.40
N LYS A 269 -28.21 12.36 0.32
CA LYS A 269 -28.49 13.73 -0.12
C LYS A 269 -29.96 13.92 -0.50
N ASP A 270 -30.53 12.97 -1.23
CA ASP A 270 -31.94 13.01 -1.65
C ASP A 270 -32.88 12.93 -0.43
N ALA A 271 -32.62 12.02 0.51
CA ALA A 271 -33.37 11.91 1.76
C ALA A 271 -33.26 13.19 2.61
N THR A 272 -32.07 13.78 2.70
CA THR A 272 -31.86 15.06 3.41
C THR A 272 -32.67 16.18 2.77
N ARG A 273 -32.75 16.22 1.44
CA ARG A 273 -33.57 17.19 0.71
C ARG A 273 -35.05 17.00 1.01
N GLN A 274 -35.56 15.77 0.94
CA GLN A 274 -36.95 15.45 1.28
C GLN A 274 -37.31 15.82 2.72
N CYS A 275 -36.42 15.57 3.69
CA CYS A 275 -36.63 15.98 5.08
C CYS A 275 -36.73 17.51 5.22
N LYS A 276 -35.90 18.28 4.50
CA LYS A 276 -35.99 19.74 4.49
C LYS A 276 -37.28 20.23 3.85
N ASP A 277 -37.67 19.66 2.71
CA ASP A 277 -38.90 20.03 2.00
C ASP A 277 -40.14 19.74 2.87
N LEU A 278 -40.16 18.62 3.60
CA LEU A 278 -41.22 18.28 4.56
C LEU A 278 -41.26 19.24 5.76
N GLN A 279 -40.10 19.60 6.32
CA GLN A 279 -40.03 20.59 7.41
C GLN A 279 -40.53 21.96 6.95
N GLN A 280 -40.17 22.38 5.73
CA GLN A 280 -40.65 23.62 5.13
C GLN A 280 -42.18 23.59 4.98
N SER A 281 -42.72 22.49 4.45
CA SER A 281 -44.18 22.32 4.28
C SER A 281 -44.93 22.32 5.62
N GLN A 282 -44.37 21.72 6.68
CA GLN A 282 -44.98 21.76 8.02
C GLN A 282 -44.95 23.16 8.63
N MET A 283 -43.90 23.94 8.39
CA MET A 283 -43.83 25.33 8.84
C MET A 283 -44.87 26.19 8.14
N ASP A 284 -44.99 26.04 6.81
CA ASP A 284 -45.97 26.76 5.99
C ASP A 284 -47.41 26.42 6.38
N GLU A 285 -47.75 25.16 6.68
CA GLU A 285 -49.09 24.78 7.21
C GLU A 285 -49.36 25.36 8.61
N SER A 286 -48.34 25.45 9.47
CA SER A 286 -48.52 25.95 10.84
C SER A 286 -48.75 27.46 10.88
N ASP A 287 -48.16 28.23 9.96
CA ASP A 287 -48.32 29.69 9.89
C ASP A 287 -49.57 30.13 9.11
N SER A 288 -50.07 29.29 8.21
CA SER A 288 -51.27 29.58 7.39
C SER A 288 -52.57 28.95 7.91
N SER A 289 -52.50 28.04 8.88
CA SER A 289 -53.70 27.51 9.55
C SER A 289 -54.30 28.54 10.50
N PRO A 290 -55.60 28.88 10.39
CA PRO A 290 -56.25 29.84 11.29
C PRO A 290 -56.23 29.30 12.73
N ARG A 291 -55.54 30.02 13.63
CA ARG A 291 -55.43 29.66 15.04
C ARG A 291 -56.50 30.41 15.83
N PHE A 292 -57.58 29.72 16.19
CA PHE A 292 -58.58 30.27 17.11
C PHE A 292 -58.05 30.25 18.54
N THR A 293 -58.26 31.34 19.28
CA THR A 293 -57.93 31.38 20.71
C THR A 293 -58.98 30.61 21.52
N LEU A 294 -58.59 30.10 22.69
CA LEU A 294 -59.56 29.49 23.62
C LEU A 294 -60.65 30.47 24.07
N SER A 295 -60.40 31.79 24.01
CA SER A 295 -61.42 32.81 24.30
C SER A 295 -62.46 32.88 23.18
N GLU A 296 -62.01 32.99 21.93
CA GLU A 296 -62.88 33.02 20.75
C GLU A 296 -63.73 31.75 20.66
N LEU A 297 -63.15 30.58 20.95
CA LEU A 297 -63.90 29.33 20.96
C LEU A 297 -64.99 29.32 22.05
N ARG A 298 -64.71 29.88 23.23
CA ARG A 298 -65.71 30.02 24.31
C ARG A 298 -66.81 31.00 23.94
N GLU A 299 -66.45 32.13 23.35
CA GLU A 299 -67.40 33.15 22.89
C GLU A 299 -68.34 32.57 21.83
N VAL A 300 -67.81 31.90 20.81
CA VAL A 300 -68.60 31.24 19.76
C VAL A 300 -69.50 30.13 20.36
N LEU A 301 -69.00 29.36 21.32
CA LEU A 301 -69.81 28.34 21.99
C LEU A 301 -70.93 28.94 22.84
N GLN A 302 -70.67 30.06 23.51
CA GLN A 302 -71.65 30.78 24.31
C GLN A 302 -72.72 31.41 23.42
N GLU A 303 -72.31 32.03 22.31
CA GLU A 303 -73.20 32.57 21.30
C GLU A 303 -74.05 31.47 20.65
N LYS A 304 -73.44 30.33 20.29
CA LYS A 304 -74.17 29.15 19.80
C LYS A 304 -75.22 28.67 20.79
N ASN A 305 -74.90 28.63 22.09
CA ASN A 305 -75.85 28.20 23.11
C ASN A 305 -76.99 29.21 23.30
N LEU A 306 -76.68 30.52 23.23
CA LEU A 306 -77.67 31.59 23.30
C LEU A 306 -78.63 31.54 22.11
N LEU A 307 -78.08 31.42 20.90
CA LEU A 307 -78.84 31.28 19.67
C LEU A 307 -79.69 30.00 19.67
N LYS A 308 -79.15 28.89 20.21
CA LYS A 308 -79.91 27.67 20.37
C LYS A 308 -81.12 27.85 21.31
N GLY A 309 -80.95 28.60 22.40
CA GLY A 309 -82.07 28.98 23.28
C GLY A 309 -83.11 29.81 22.55
N LYS A 310 -82.66 30.83 21.80
CA LYS A 310 -83.54 31.70 21.02
C LYS A 310 -84.27 30.97 19.88
N VAL A 311 -83.61 30.01 19.24
CA VAL A 311 -84.24 29.14 18.24
C VAL A 311 -85.34 28.31 18.89
N LEU A 312 -85.11 27.74 20.09
CA LEU A 312 -86.15 26.99 20.80
C LEU A 312 -87.36 27.88 21.17
N GLU A 313 -87.12 29.10 21.66
CA GLU A 313 -88.20 30.06 21.95
C GLU A 313 -89.01 30.41 20.69
N LEU A 314 -88.32 30.73 19.59
CA LEU A 314 -88.97 31.05 18.31
C LEU A 314 -89.69 29.85 17.70
N GLU A 315 -89.14 28.64 17.85
CA GLU A 315 -89.80 27.39 17.45
C GLU A 315 -91.07 27.15 18.28
N GLU A 316 -91.04 27.43 19.59
CA GLU A 316 -92.22 27.34 20.47
C GLU A 316 -93.29 28.37 20.10
N GLU A 317 -92.90 29.63 19.86
CA GLU A 317 -93.82 30.68 19.39
C GLU A 317 -94.43 30.33 18.02
N LEU A 318 -93.61 29.80 17.09
CA LEU A 318 -94.09 29.33 15.78
C LEU A 318 -95.02 28.12 15.91
N GLU A 319 -94.78 27.20 16.84
CA GLU A 319 -95.64 26.05 17.08
C GLU A 319 -96.99 26.50 17.67
N GLN A 320 -96.99 27.53 18.54
CA GLN A 320 -98.21 28.14 19.09
C GLN A 320 -99.01 28.92 18.02
N LEU A 321 -98.32 29.54 17.07
CA LEU A 321 -98.91 30.29 15.96
C LEU A 321 -99.23 29.40 14.75
N ARG A 322 -98.82 28.13 14.75
CA ARG A 322 -99.09 27.21 13.66
C ARG A 322 -100.56 26.83 13.67
N PRO A 323 -101.34 27.21 12.64
CA PRO A 323 -102.64 26.62 12.45
C PRO A 323 -102.43 25.12 12.25
N SER A 324 -103.22 24.28 12.90
CA SER A 324 -103.21 22.84 12.70
C SER A 324 -103.71 22.49 11.29
N TYR A 325 -102.88 22.74 10.27
CA TYR A 325 -103.00 22.16 8.94
C TYR A 325 -101.63 21.69 8.46
N ARG A 326 -101.61 20.39 8.21
CA ARG A 326 -100.47 19.53 8.01
C ARG A 326 -99.89 19.76 6.61
N ARG A 327 -98.71 20.40 6.56
CA ARG A 327 -97.51 20.03 5.80
C ARG A 327 -97.73 19.29 4.47
N GLU A 328 -97.50 19.96 3.34
CA GLU A 328 -97.36 19.30 2.03
C GLU A 328 -96.36 20.05 1.14
N SER A 329 -95.31 19.32 0.70
CA SER A 329 -94.46 19.56 -0.48
C SER A 329 -93.66 20.89 -0.51
N VAL A 330 -92.40 20.99 -0.93
CA VAL A 330 -91.87 20.61 -2.24
C VAL A 330 -90.35 20.49 -2.15
N ALA A 331 -89.81 19.42 -2.73
CA ALA A 331 -88.39 19.29 -3.05
C ALA A 331 -88.08 20.11 -4.31
N SER A 332 -87.04 20.93 -4.25
CA SER A 332 -86.33 21.55 -5.38
C SER A 332 -84.90 21.02 -5.34
N ASP A 333 -84.46 20.11 -6.21
CA ASP A 333 -84.07 20.36 -7.60
C ASP A 333 -82.93 21.39 -7.70
N PHE A 334 -81.69 20.90 -7.80
CA PHE A 334 -80.54 21.64 -8.35
C PHE A 334 -79.54 20.66 -8.98
N SER A 335 -79.68 20.54 -10.30
CA SER A 335 -78.62 20.76 -11.30
C SER A 335 -77.40 19.82 -11.36
N ARG A 336 -77.46 18.99 -12.39
CA ARG A 336 -76.36 18.47 -13.23
C ARG A 336 -75.38 19.57 -13.68
N GLU A 337 -74.10 19.25 -13.63
CA GLU A 337 -72.99 19.55 -14.56
C GLU A 337 -71.88 18.53 -14.22
N PHE A 338 -71.10 17.87 -15.07
CA PHE A 338 -70.84 17.89 -16.51
C PHE A 338 -69.97 16.63 -16.74
N GLU A 339 -70.50 15.58 -17.36
CA GLU A 339 -69.72 14.36 -17.65
C GLU A 339 -69.09 14.46 -19.03
N SER A 340 -67.77 14.62 -19.07
CA SER A 340 -66.95 14.46 -20.27
C SER A 340 -66.07 13.23 -20.09
N SER A 341 -66.40 12.22 -20.90
CA SER A 341 -65.78 10.90 -20.96
C SER A 341 -64.33 10.97 -21.43
N THR A 342 -63.39 10.59 -20.57
CA THR A 342 -62.10 10.01 -20.97
C THR A 342 -61.76 8.86 -20.01
N LYS A 343 -62.09 7.64 -20.43
CA LYS A 343 -61.52 6.42 -19.83
C LYS A 343 -60.02 6.40 -20.12
N SER A 344 -59.22 6.87 -19.18
CA SER A 344 -57.81 6.47 -19.08
C SER A 344 -57.75 5.36 -18.05
N GLU A 345 -57.30 4.18 -18.46
CA GLU A 345 -57.02 3.07 -17.56
C GLU A 345 -56.02 3.55 -16.50
N GLU A 346 -56.46 3.54 -15.24
CA GLU A 346 -55.62 3.83 -14.08
C GLU A 346 -54.59 2.71 -13.91
N CYS A 347 -53.41 2.91 -14.49
CA CYS A 347 -52.28 2.03 -14.26
C CYS A 347 -51.74 2.29 -12.85
N VAL A 348 -52.20 1.51 -11.87
CA VAL A 348 -51.60 1.46 -10.53
C VAL A 348 -50.20 0.88 -10.63
N VAL A 349 -49.21 1.77 -10.71
CA VAL A 349 -47.79 1.42 -10.69
C VAL A 349 -47.41 1.07 -9.26
N TYR A 350 -47.38 -0.24 -8.95
CA TYR A 350 -46.67 -0.71 -7.76
C TYR A 350 -45.18 -0.42 -7.97
N GLY A 351 -44.66 0.56 -7.23
CA GLY A 351 -43.23 0.84 -7.17
C GLY A 351 -42.44 -0.41 -6.76
N PRO A 352 -41.14 -0.48 -7.10
CA PRO A 352 -40.30 -1.61 -6.68
C PRO A 352 -40.46 -1.81 -5.17
N ILE A 353 -40.87 -3.02 -4.75
CA ILE A 353 -40.93 -3.40 -3.34
C ILE A 353 -39.64 -2.91 -2.68
N ASN A 354 -39.75 -2.15 -1.59
CA ASN A 354 -38.62 -1.74 -0.78
C ASN A 354 -37.83 -3.01 -0.43
N LYS A 355 -36.69 -3.23 -1.11
CA LYS A 355 -35.79 -4.31 -0.75
C LYS A 355 -35.28 -3.97 0.64
N GLU A 356 -35.54 -4.87 1.59
CA GLU A 356 -35.01 -4.71 2.93
C GLU A 356 -33.49 -4.52 2.85
N PRO A 357 -32.92 -3.57 3.61
CA PRO A 357 -31.47 -3.35 3.64
C PRO A 357 -30.73 -4.68 3.81
N GLU A 358 -29.57 -4.86 3.16
CA GLU A 358 -28.79 -6.11 3.27
C GLU A 358 -28.47 -6.47 4.73
N GLU A 359 -28.38 -5.48 5.61
CA GLU A 359 -28.22 -5.63 7.05
C GLU A 359 -29.43 -6.29 7.74
N LYS A 360 -30.64 -6.13 7.20
CA LYS A 360 -31.85 -6.85 7.65
C LYS A 360 -31.99 -8.23 7.03
N LEU A 361 -31.52 -8.38 5.78
CA LEU A 361 -31.52 -9.68 5.08
C LEU A 361 -30.48 -10.65 5.65
N TYR A 362 -29.34 -10.12 6.11
CA TYR A 362 -28.24 -10.88 6.73
C TYR A 362 -27.74 -10.24 8.04
N PRO A 363 -28.57 -10.18 9.09
CA PRO A 363 -28.21 -9.53 10.35
C PRO A 363 -26.91 -10.09 10.96
N TRP A 364 -26.70 -11.40 10.85
CA TRP A 364 -25.51 -12.09 11.36
C TRP A 364 -24.20 -11.71 10.64
N LYS A 365 -24.27 -11.16 9.42
CA LYS A 365 -23.08 -10.80 8.63
C LYS A 365 -22.52 -9.43 9.01
N TYR A 366 -23.40 -8.54 9.48
CA TYR A 366 -23.08 -7.16 9.87
C TYR A 366 -23.25 -6.91 11.36
N GLU A 367 -23.55 -7.97 12.13
CA GLU A 367 -23.60 -7.92 13.58
C GLU A 367 -22.23 -7.44 14.09
N ARG A 368 -22.22 -6.24 14.69
CA ARG A 368 -21.04 -5.76 15.39
C ARG A 368 -20.74 -6.80 16.48
N LYS A 369 -19.66 -7.56 16.31
CA LYS A 369 -19.18 -8.47 17.35
C LYS A 369 -19.11 -7.66 18.64
N GLU A 370 -19.78 -8.14 19.68
CA GLU A 370 -19.79 -7.45 20.96
C GLU A 370 -18.35 -7.18 21.39
N SER A 371 -18.05 -5.91 21.64
CA SER A 371 -16.76 -5.48 22.14
C SER A 371 -16.46 -6.18 23.47
N GLY A 372 -15.17 -6.37 23.79
CA GLY A 372 -14.82 -6.99 25.07
C GLY A 372 -15.37 -6.17 26.24
N VAL A 373 -15.41 -4.85 26.09
CA VAL A 373 -15.99 -3.93 27.07
C VAL A 373 -17.51 -4.14 27.22
N ARG A 374 -18.25 -4.28 26.13
CA ARG A 374 -19.71 -4.51 26.19
C ARG A 374 -20.04 -5.85 26.84
N LYS A 375 -19.21 -6.86 26.61
CA LYS A 375 -19.30 -8.15 27.31
C LYS A 375 -19.00 -8.03 28.80
N LEU A 376 -17.99 -7.23 29.17
CA LEU A 376 -17.63 -6.96 30.56
C LEU A 376 -18.81 -6.38 31.35
N TYR A 377 -19.53 -5.43 30.76
CA TYR A 377 -20.66 -4.75 31.38
C TYR A 377 -22.01 -5.45 31.20
N ALA A 378 -22.08 -6.55 30.44
CA ALA A 378 -23.35 -7.22 30.12
C ALA A 378 -24.08 -7.74 31.38
N LEU A 379 -23.33 -8.21 32.39
CA LEU A 379 -23.91 -8.68 33.66
C LEU A 379 -24.49 -7.54 34.50
N LEU A 380 -23.80 -6.41 34.52
CA LEU A 380 -24.27 -5.17 35.17
C LEU A 380 -25.54 -4.66 34.49
N TYR A 381 -25.56 -4.62 33.16
CA TYR A 381 -26.72 -4.20 32.38
C TYR A 381 -27.96 -5.07 32.62
N LYS A 382 -27.77 -6.39 32.76
CA LYS A 382 -28.85 -7.34 33.09
C LYS A 382 -29.40 -7.15 34.51
N LYS A 383 -28.60 -6.65 35.46
CA LYS A 383 -29.10 -6.29 36.80
C LYS A 383 -29.98 -5.04 36.74
N LEU A 384 -29.61 -4.04 35.95
CA LEU A 384 -30.32 -2.76 35.80
C LEU A 384 -31.66 -2.86 35.01
N GLN A 385 -31.94 -3.99 34.36
CA GLN A 385 -33.19 -4.21 33.61
C GLN A 385 -34.23 -5.08 34.34
N LYS A 386 -33.90 -5.60 35.52
CA LYS A 386 -34.77 -6.52 36.27
C LYS A 386 -35.71 -5.85 37.29
N GLU A 387 -35.70 -4.53 37.35
CA GLU A 387 -36.63 -3.68 38.12
C GLU A 387 -37.20 -2.62 37.17
#